data_AF-A0A8T2KGQ6-F1
#
_entry.id   AF-A0A8T2KGQ6-F1
#
_cell.length_a   1.000
_cell.length_b   1.000
_cell.length_c   1.000
_cell.angle_alpha   90.00
_cell.angle_beta   90.00
_cell.angle_gamma   90.00
#
_symmetry.space_group_name_H-M   'P 1'
#
loop_
_entity.id
_entity.type
_entity.pdbx_description
1 polymer ?
#
loop_
_entity_poly.entity_id
_entity_poly.type
_entity_poly.pdbx_seq_one_letter_code
_entity_poly.pdbx_strand_id
1 'polypeptide(L)'
;MVLQNSGKLRSETRGDWENQQDDASASSAAKRLERCQWTDKIDAQYGFERIREPGEKTGWLLNMHPNEILDEDKRLVSAVDYYFIQEDGSRFKVSLPYKPYFYVATKKGCEREVSSFLSKKFQGKLAKLETIPKEDLDLPNHLVGLKRSYIKLSFHCVDDLVKVRKEISPAVRKNKERDHASDTYTAMLSSALTGGNLAAEDEGPSKKISDQMENIVDMREYDVPYHVRVSIDLKIHVAHWYNIRYRGSSTPPEITQRDDLVERPDPVVLAFDIETTKLPLKFPDAETDQIMMISYMIDGQGYLITNREIVSEDIEDFEFTPKPEYEGPFCIFNEPDEAHLIQRWFEHLQETKPNIIVTYNGDFFDWPFVETRASVHGMSMLQEIGFQKDNQGEYKSPPCIHMDCLRWVKRDSYLPVGSHNLKAAAKAKLGYDPVELDPEEMCRMATEEPQVLK
;
A
#
# COMPACT_ATOMS: atom_id res chain seq x y z
N MET A 1 -54.78 -4.21 -8.44
CA MET A 1 -54.99 -4.34 -6.99
C MET A 1 -54.01 -3.41 -6.32
N VAL A 2 -54.54 -2.33 -5.74
CA VAL A 2 -53.77 -1.29 -5.04
C VAL A 2 -53.64 -1.75 -3.59
N LEU A 3 -52.41 -1.87 -3.08
CA LEU A 3 -52.19 -2.08 -1.64
C LEU A 3 -51.56 -0.82 -1.06
N GLN A 4 -52.43 -0.08 -0.36
CA GLN A 4 -52.09 1.03 0.52
C GLN A 4 -51.39 0.49 1.77
N ASN A 5 -50.26 1.12 2.12
CA ASN A 5 -49.56 0.87 3.37
C ASN A 5 -50.13 1.81 4.45
N SER A 6 -50.71 1.24 5.51
CA SER A 6 -51.19 1.97 6.68
C SER A 6 -50.62 1.34 7.94
N GLY A 7 -50.07 2.17 8.83
CA GLY A 7 -49.74 1.73 10.19
C GLY A 7 -48.46 2.33 10.76
N LYS A 8 -48.63 3.41 11.54
CA LYS A 8 -47.63 4.07 12.37
C LYS A 8 -47.10 3.14 13.47
N LEU A 9 -45.79 3.20 13.75
CA LEU A 9 -45.24 2.94 15.08
C LEU A 9 -44.51 4.20 15.55
N ARG A 10 -44.84 4.72 16.73
CA ARG A 10 -44.20 5.89 17.34
C ARG A 10 -43.58 5.51 18.68
N SER A 11 -42.26 5.67 18.73
CA SER A 11 -41.35 6.10 19.81
C SER A 11 -41.45 5.53 21.23
N GLU A 12 -40.32 5.00 21.68
CA GLU A 12 -39.68 5.08 23.02
C GLU A 12 -38.26 4.50 22.81
N THR A 13 -37.10 5.01 23.24
CA THR A 13 -36.72 5.96 24.30
C THR A 13 -35.34 6.53 23.96
N ARG A 14 -35.08 7.79 24.32
CA ARG A 14 -33.77 8.44 24.27
C ARG A 14 -32.84 7.86 25.34
N GLY A 15 -31.62 7.47 24.93
CA GLY A 15 -30.46 7.32 25.82
C GLY A 15 -29.60 6.11 25.47
N ASP A 16 -28.62 6.28 24.57
CA ASP A 16 -27.36 5.48 24.50
C ASP A 16 -26.50 5.83 23.26
N TRP A 17 -26.33 7.12 22.97
CA TRP A 17 -25.50 7.56 21.83
C TRP A 17 -24.01 7.68 22.17
N GLU A 18 -23.61 7.57 23.43
CA GLU A 18 -22.20 7.62 23.83
C GLU A 18 -21.55 6.22 23.91
N ASN A 19 -22.31 5.15 24.23
CA ASN A 19 -21.75 3.79 24.33
C ASN A 19 -21.57 3.07 22.98
N GLN A 20 -22.34 3.40 21.93
CA GLN A 20 -22.21 2.72 20.63
C GLN A 20 -20.94 3.13 19.86
N GLN A 21 -20.39 4.32 20.13
CA GLN A 21 -19.22 4.81 19.42
C GLN A 21 -17.93 4.15 19.93
N ASP A 22 -17.86 3.89 21.23
CA ASP A 22 -16.74 3.20 21.86
C ASP A 22 -16.74 1.70 21.54
N ASP A 23 -17.89 1.02 21.53
CA ASP A 23 -17.98 -0.40 21.13
C ASP A 23 -17.62 -0.63 19.65
N ALA A 24 -18.02 0.27 18.75
CA ALA A 24 -17.59 0.24 17.35
C ALA A 24 -16.09 0.50 17.19
N SER A 25 -15.51 1.36 18.04
CA SER A 25 -14.08 1.67 18.04
C SER A 25 -13.23 0.53 18.60
N ALA A 26 -13.70 -0.15 19.64
CA ALA A 26 -13.07 -1.33 20.23
C ALA A 26 -13.13 -2.53 19.28
N SER A 27 -14.29 -2.74 18.64
CA SER A 27 -14.45 -3.73 17.56
C SER A 27 -13.52 -3.43 16.37
N SER A 28 -13.33 -2.15 16.02
CA SER A 28 -12.39 -1.73 14.98
C SER A 28 -10.92 -1.95 15.38
N ALA A 29 -10.54 -1.67 16.63
CA ALA A 29 -9.20 -1.89 17.14
C ALA A 29 -8.84 -3.38 17.20
N ALA A 30 -9.77 -4.22 17.65
CA ALA A 30 -9.60 -5.67 17.67
C ALA A 30 -9.36 -6.24 16.26
N LYS A 31 -10.18 -5.84 15.27
CA LYS A 31 -10.00 -6.25 13.87
C LYS A 31 -8.66 -5.80 13.28
N ARG A 32 -8.18 -4.61 13.64
CA ARG A 32 -6.85 -4.13 13.22
C ARG A 32 -5.75 -4.97 13.84
N LEU A 33 -5.87 -5.30 15.13
CA LEU A 33 -4.90 -6.16 15.82
C LEU A 33 -4.88 -7.59 15.22
N GLU A 34 -6.04 -8.17 14.93
CA GLU A 34 -6.16 -9.46 14.24
C GLU A 34 -5.46 -9.43 12.88
N ARG A 35 -5.65 -8.36 12.10
CA ARG A 35 -4.94 -8.18 10.82
C ARG A 35 -3.42 -8.10 11.00
N CYS A 36 -2.94 -7.39 12.03
CA CYS A 36 -1.51 -7.30 12.31
C CYS A 36 -0.92 -8.67 12.68
N GLN A 37 -1.60 -9.42 13.54
CA GLN A 37 -1.21 -10.78 13.92
C GLN A 37 -1.22 -11.75 12.75
N TRP A 38 -2.23 -11.64 11.89
CA TRP A 38 -2.33 -12.43 10.68
C TRP A 38 -1.20 -12.10 9.69
N THR A 39 -0.88 -10.81 9.53
CA THR A 39 0.25 -10.37 8.69
C THR A 39 1.57 -10.92 9.22
N ASP A 40 1.80 -10.85 10.55
CA ASP A 40 2.98 -11.43 11.19
C ASP A 40 3.09 -12.94 10.96
N LYS A 41 1.96 -13.68 10.88
CA LYS A 41 1.94 -15.11 10.59
C LYS A 41 2.37 -15.40 9.15
N ILE A 42 1.83 -14.66 8.18
CA ILE A 42 2.20 -14.79 6.77
C ILE A 42 3.67 -14.42 6.58
N ASP A 43 4.13 -13.31 7.16
CA ASP A 43 5.53 -12.88 7.06
C ASP A 43 6.49 -13.97 7.55
N ALA A 44 6.14 -14.65 8.65
CA ALA A 44 6.93 -15.77 9.19
C ALA A 44 7.00 -16.98 8.23
N GLN A 45 5.94 -17.26 7.45
CA GLN A 45 5.99 -18.33 6.43
C GLN A 45 7.07 -18.04 5.37
N TYR A 46 7.25 -16.77 5.01
CA TYR A 46 8.31 -16.31 4.09
C TYR A 46 9.67 -16.08 4.78
N GLY A 47 9.79 -16.41 6.07
CA GLY A 47 11.02 -16.28 6.86
C GLY A 47 11.26 -14.90 7.46
N PHE A 48 10.31 -13.96 7.35
CA PHE A 48 10.44 -12.62 7.93
C PHE A 48 9.94 -12.59 9.38
N GLU A 49 10.78 -13.10 10.29
CA GLU A 49 10.49 -13.03 11.72
C GLU A 49 10.81 -11.65 12.30
N ARG A 50 9.92 -11.13 13.14
CA ARG A 50 10.16 -9.88 13.89
C ARG A 50 11.24 -10.11 14.93
N ILE A 51 12.25 -9.24 14.98
CA ILE A 51 13.29 -9.27 16.02
C ILE A 51 12.65 -9.19 17.41
N ARG A 52 12.99 -10.14 18.29
CA ARG A 52 12.53 -10.20 19.69
C ARG A 52 13.66 -10.05 20.70
N GLU A 53 14.85 -10.52 20.35
CA GLU A 53 16.00 -10.52 21.24
C GLU A 53 16.82 -9.23 21.06
N PRO A 54 17.25 -8.59 22.16
CA PRO A 54 18.17 -7.46 22.06
C PRO A 54 19.44 -7.87 21.32
N GLY A 55 19.84 -7.06 20.35
CA GLY A 55 20.96 -7.38 19.49
C GLY A 55 21.13 -6.38 18.36
N GLU A 56 22.14 -6.65 17.57
CA GLU A 56 22.49 -5.85 16.40
C GLU A 56 22.49 -6.78 15.18
N LYS A 57 21.74 -6.39 14.15
CA LYS A 57 21.64 -7.13 12.89
C LYS A 57 21.90 -6.18 11.74
N THR A 58 22.73 -6.60 10.79
CA THR A 58 22.91 -5.89 9.52
C THR A 58 22.08 -6.57 8.45
N GLY A 59 21.34 -5.79 7.66
CA GLY A 59 20.49 -6.32 6.60
C GLY A 59 20.25 -5.30 5.49
N TRP A 60 20.06 -5.79 4.28
CA TRP A 60 19.66 -5.03 3.12
C TRP A 60 18.14 -4.88 3.09
N LEU A 61 17.67 -3.64 3.01
CA LEU A 61 16.24 -3.35 3.08
C LEU A 61 15.55 -3.69 1.75
N LEU A 62 14.79 -4.78 1.74
CA LEU A 62 14.02 -5.25 0.59
C LEU A 62 12.72 -4.47 0.43
N ASN A 63 11.92 -4.36 1.49
CA ASN A 63 10.56 -3.83 1.42
C ASN A 63 10.15 -3.09 2.70
N MET A 64 9.07 -2.29 2.64
CA MET A 64 8.49 -1.64 3.80
C MET A 64 6.97 -1.45 3.67
N HIS A 65 6.24 -1.62 4.77
CA HIS A 65 4.78 -1.46 4.79
C HIS A 65 4.29 -0.76 6.06
N PRO A 66 3.25 0.09 5.98
CA PRO A 66 2.62 0.64 7.17
C PRO A 66 1.94 -0.48 7.98
N ASN A 67 2.16 -0.50 9.28
CA ASN A 67 1.60 -1.46 10.22
C ASN A 67 1.19 -0.76 11.53
N GLU A 68 0.60 -1.51 12.46
CA GLU A 68 0.32 -1.06 13.82
C GLU A 68 0.90 -2.05 14.83
N ILE A 69 1.45 -1.54 15.91
CA ILE A 69 1.98 -2.34 17.01
C ILE A 69 1.39 -1.88 18.33
N LEU A 70 1.44 -2.73 19.34
CA LEU A 70 1.08 -2.36 20.71
C LEU A 70 2.27 -1.68 21.38
N ASP A 71 2.04 -0.51 21.97
CA ASP A 71 3.01 0.14 22.87
C ASP A 71 3.00 -0.48 24.29
N GLU A 72 3.84 0.04 25.19
CA GLU A 72 3.92 -0.42 26.58
C GLU A 72 2.58 -0.30 27.34
N ASP A 73 1.76 0.69 26.98
CA ASP A 73 0.42 0.94 27.52
C ASP A 73 -0.65 0.05 26.85
N LYS A 74 -0.26 -0.90 25.99
CA LYS A 74 -1.13 -1.76 25.18
C LYS A 74 -2.06 -0.98 24.25
N ARG A 75 -1.64 0.20 23.80
CA ARG A 75 -2.36 0.99 22.80
C ARG A 75 -1.80 0.69 21.42
N LEU A 76 -2.67 0.64 20.42
CA LEU A 76 -2.25 0.54 19.03
C LEU A 76 -1.62 1.86 18.58
N VAL A 77 -0.36 1.78 18.17
CA VAL A 77 0.40 2.89 17.60
C VAL A 77 0.82 2.55 16.17
N SER A 78 0.85 3.56 15.30
CA SER A 78 1.32 3.35 13.94
C SER A 78 2.83 3.14 13.89
N ALA A 79 3.23 2.18 13.06
CA ALA A 79 4.61 1.82 12.81
C ALA A 79 4.81 1.49 11.33
N VAL A 80 6.07 1.42 10.89
CA VAL A 80 6.41 0.88 9.58
C VAL A 80 7.20 -0.41 9.81
N ASP A 81 6.73 -1.50 9.21
CA ASP A 81 7.46 -2.75 9.14
C ASP A 81 8.47 -2.67 8.00
N TYR A 82 9.73 -2.98 8.30
CA TYR A 82 10.84 -3.02 7.36
C TYR A 82 11.34 -4.46 7.24
N TYR A 83 11.50 -4.94 6.00
CA TYR A 83 11.82 -6.34 5.66
C TYR A 83 13.24 -6.41 5.14
N PHE A 84 14.09 -7.19 5.79
CA PHE A 84 15.53 -7.24 5.51
C PHE A 84 16.00 -8.62 5.08
N ILE A 85 17.01 -8.63 4.21
CA ILE A 85 17.80 -9.81 3.83
C ILE A 85 19.23 -9.61 4.36
N GLN A 86 19.77 -10.61 5.06
CA GLN A 86 21.15 -10.63 5.55
C GLN A 86 22.09 -11.19 4.48
N GLU A 87 23.41 -11.02 4.66
CA GLU A 87 24.43 -11.56 3.74
C GLU A 87 24.39 -13.09 3.62
N ASP A 88 23.94 -13.79 4.66
CA ASP A 88 23.79 -15.25 4.67
C ASP A 88 22.46 -15.74 4.05
N GLY A 89 21.67 -14.82 3.46
CA GLY A 89 20.35 -15.09 2.90
C GLY A 89 19.24 -15.22 3.95
N SER A 90 19.56 -15.15 5.25
CA SER A 90 18.56 -15.14 6.30
C SER A 90 17.74 -13.85 6.26
N ARG A 91 16.50 -13.93 6.74
CA ARG A 91 15.51 -12.87 6.63
C ARG A 91 15.03 -12.48 8.01
N PHE A 92 14.71 -11.20 8.18
CA PHE A 92 14.08 -10.72 9.40
C PHE A 92 13.30 -9.44 9.09
N LYS A 93 12.41 -9.07 10.02
CA LYS A 93 11.74 -7.78 9.96
C LYS A 93 11.83 -7.01 11.27
N VAL A 94 11.65 -5.71 11.19
CA VAL A 94 11.59 -4.83 12.37
C VAL A 94 10.48 -3.80 12.18
N SER A 95 9.81 -3.46 13.28
CA SER A 95 8.74 -2.46 13.30
C SER A 95 9.25 -1.17 13.95
N LEU A 96 9.18 -0.06 13.23
CA LEU A 96 9.59 1.25 13.73
C LEU A 96 8.35 2.10 14.03
N PRO A 97 7.99 2.32 15.31
CA PRO A 97 6.89 3.21 15.68
C PRO A 97 7.25 4.66 15.35
N TYR A 98 6.34 5.36 14.67
CA TYR A 98 6.51 6.78 14.34
C TYR A 98 5.19 7.52 14.40
N LYS A 99 5.13 8.66 15.07
CA LYS A 99 3.88 9.41 15.24
C LYS A 99 3.48 10.10 13.93
N PRO A 100 2.34 9.75 13.31
CA PRO A 100 1.82 10.49 12.16
C PRO A 100 1.56 11.94 12.55
N TYR A 101 1.70 12.88 11.61
CA TYR A 101 1.39 14.28 11.89
C TYR A 101 0.96 15.05 10.64
N PHE A 102 0.33 16.21 10.87
CA PHE A 102 0.16 17.26 9.87
C PHE A 102 0.22 18.64 10.54
N TYR A 103 0.21 19.70 9.73
CA TYR A 103 0.34 21.07 10.21
C TYR A 103 -0.95 21.86 9.99
N VAL A 104 -1.24 22.78 10.93
CA VAL A 104 -2.25 23.82 10.76
C VAL A 104 -1.63 25.20 10.90
N ALA A 105 -2.06 26.12 10.06
CA ALA A 105 -1.73 27.53 10.17
C ALA A 105 -2.86 28.29 10.85
N THR A 106 -2.53 29.23 11.72
CA THR A 106 -3.51 30.06 12.42
C THR A 106 -3.43 31.51 11.97
N LYS A 107 -4.44 32.31 12.34
CA LYS A 107 -4.33 33.77 12.34
C LYS A 107 -3.19 34.20 13.27
N LYS A 108 -2.52 35.31 12.94
CA LYS A 108 -1.36 35.82 13.68
C LYS A 108 -1.74 36.08 15.15
N GLY A 109 -0.95 35.56 16.09
CA GLY A 109 -1.14 35.78 17.53
C GLY A 109 -2.15 34.83 18.20
N CYS A 110 -2.84 33.98 17.43
CA CYS A 110 -3.82 33.02 17.95
C CYS A 110 -3.22 31.63 18.22
N GLU A 111 -1.91 31.42 18.04
CA GLU A 111 -1.29 30.09 18.05
C GLU A 111 -1.51 29.37 19.40
N ARG A 112 -1.38 30.10 20.52
CA ARG A 112 -1.55 29.54 21.87
C ARG A 112 -3.00 29.18 22.18
N GLU A 113 -3.94 30.01 21.76
CA GLU A 113 -5.37 29.80 21.98
C GLU A 113 -5.87 28.61 21.16
N VAL A 114 -5.51 28.55 19.88
CA VAL A 114 -5.85 27.43 18.99
C VAL A 114 -5.20 26.14 19.48
N SER A 115 -3.92 26.15 19.89
CA SER A 115 -3.26 24.97 20.44
C SER A 115 -3.98 24.44 21.68
N SER A 116 -4.36 25.33 22.61
CA SER A 116 -5.11 24.96 23.82
C SER A 116 -6.50 24.41 23.50
N PHE A 117 -7.17 24.99 22.50
CA PHE A 117 -8.47 24.53 22.02
C PHE A 117 -8.38 23.14 21.38
N LEU A 118 -7.44 22.93 20.45
CA LEU A 118 -7.21 21.65 19.78
C LEU A 118 -6.87 20.55 20.79
N SER A 119 -6.04 20.87 21.79
CA SER A 119 -5.69 19.93 22.86
C SER A 119 -6.91 19.47 23.66
N LYS A 120 -7.86 20.37 23.94
CA LYS A 120 -9.09 20.04 24.68
C LYS A 120 -10.11 19.32 23.80
N LYS A 121 -10.29 19.78 22.56
CA LYS A 121 -11.29 19.24 21.62
C LYS A 121 -10.94 17.82 21.17
N PHE A 122 -9.65 17.53 20.95
CA PHE A 122 -9.16 16.24 20.47
C PHE A 122 -8.38 15.48 21.54
N GLN A 123 -8.76 15.66 22.80
CA GLN A 123 -8.19 14.92 23.92
C GLN A 123 -8.32 13.40 23.68
N GLY A 124 -7.26 12.65 23.95
CA GLY A 124 -7.19 11.21 23.71
C GLY A 124 -6.74 10.81 22.28
N LYS A 125 -6.94 11.66 21.26
CA LYS A 125 -6.48 11.41 19.88
C LYS A 125 -5.11 12.01 19.58
N LEU A 126 -4.80 13.15 20.21
CA LEU A 126 -3.53 13.85 20.01
C LEU A 126 -2.44 13.30 20.94
N ALA A 127 -1.30 12.95 20.36
CA ALA A 127 -0.11 12.53 21.09
C ALA A 127 0.78 13.72 21.49
N LYS A 128 0.87 14.75 20.63
CA LYS A 128 1.69 15.94 20.88
C LYS A 128 1.22 17.12 20.03
N LEU A 129 1.26 18.32 20.60
CA LEU A 129 1.11 19.59 19.90
C LEU A 129 2.37 20.42 20.07
N GLU A 130 2.94 20.89 18.97
CA GLU A 130 4.13 21.74 18.99
C GLU A 130 4.03 22.88 17.96
N THR A 131 4.39 24.09 18.37
CA THR A 131 4.46 25.23 17.45
C THR A 131 5.83 25.27 16.81
N ILE A 132 5.89 25.23 15.48
CA ILE A 132 7.15 25.22 14.73
C ILE A 132 7.17 26.31 13.65
N PRO A 133 8.31 26.99 13.45
CA PRO A 133 8.50 27.87 12.30
C PRO A 133 8.87 27.05 11.06
N LYS A 134 8.17 27.25 9.95
CA LYS A 134 8.53 26.71 8.63
C LYS A 134 8.61 27.80 7.58
N GLU A 135 9.41 27.54 6.54
CA GLU A 135 9.46 28.39 5.35
C GLU A 135 8.19 28.18 4.54
N ASP A 136 7.51 29.28 4.21
CA ASP A 136 6.28 29.30 3.43
C ASP A 136 6.54 30.20 2.21
N LEU A 137 6.69 29.59 1.04
CA LEU A 137 7.00 30.29 -0.21
C LEU A 137 5.83 31.16 -0.70
N ASP A 138 4.63 30.94 -0.16
CA ASP A 138 3.46 31.77 -0.46
C ASP A 138 3.47 33.08 0.33
N LEU A 139 4.36 33.23 1.33
CA LEU A 139 4.47 34.48 2.08
C LEU A 139 5.12 35.59 1.25
N PRO A 140 4.56 36.83 1.28
CA PRO A 140 5.25 38.01 0.78
C PRO A 140 6.58 38.18 1.50
N ASN A 141 7.66 38.41 0.75
CA ASN A 141 9.02 38.59 1.28
C ASN A 141 9.65 37.34 1.93
N HIS A 142 9.20 36.12 1.60
CA HIS A 142 9.81 34.87 2.11
C HIS A 142 11.33 34.77 1.82
N LEU A 143 11.82 35.40 0.75
CA LEU A 143 13.25 35.45 0.40
C LEU A 143 14.14 36.17 1.43
N VAL A 144 13.54 36.96 2.33
CA VAL A 144 14.25 37.63 3.44
C VAL A 144 14.41 36.68 4.65
N GLY A 145 13.99 35.42 4.53
CA GLY A 145 14.05 34.41 5.59
C GLY A 145 12.85 34.46 6.55
N LEU A 146 11.76 35.12 6.17
CA LEU A 146 10.51 35.15 6.94
C LEU A 146 9.89 33.75 7.00
N LYS A 147 9.68 33.26 8.23
CA LYS A 147 9.06 31.95 8.48
C LYS A 147 7.64 32.14 8.99
N ARG A 148 6.75 31.23 8.59
CA ARG A 148 5.40 31.13 9.13
C ARG A 148 5.39 30.20 10.33
N SER A 149 4.62 30.57 11.35
CA SER A 149 4.37 29.69 12.49
C SER A 149 3.25 28.69 12.15
N TYR A 150 3.51 27.41 12.38
CA TYR A 150 2.54 26.34 12.23
C TYR A 150 2.41 25.58 13.56
N ILE A 151 1.22 25.01 13.80
CA ILE A 151 1.02 24.05 14.88
C ILE A 151 1.09 22.66 14.26
N LYS A 152 2.03 21.84 14.71
CA LYS A 152 2.14 20.43 14.34
C LYS A 152 1.28 19.59 15.28
N LEU A 153 0.34 18.87 14.70
CA LEU A 153 -0.52 17.90 15.40
C LEU A 153 0.08 16.52 15.18
N SER A 154 0.56 15.88 16.24
CA SER A 154 1.08 14.49 16.19
C SER A 154 0.07 13.53 16.82
N PHE A 155 -0.09 12.36 16.22
CA PHE A 155 -1.10 11.35 16.59
C PHE A 155 -0.43 10.04 17.02
N HIS A 156 -1.17 9.18 17.72
CA HIS A 156 -0.72 7.83 18.04
C HIS A 156 -0.89 6.88 16.85
N CYS A 157 -1.99 7.01 16.11
CA CYS A 157 -2.27 6.21 14.93
C CYS A 157 -2.75 7.06 13.73
N VAL A 158 -2.68 6.50 12.53
CA VAL A 158 -3.16 7.15 11.29
C VAL A 158 -4.68 7.33 11.30
N ASP A 159 -5.42 6.42 11.95
CA ASP A 159 -6.88 6.53 12.05
C ASP A 159 -7.31 7.80 12.82
N ASP A 160 -6.64 8.11 13.94
CA ASP A 160 -6.86 9.36 14.68
C ASP A 160 -6.54 10.59 13.84
N LEU A 161 -5.44 10.56 13.07
CA LEU A 161 -5.09 11.62 12.14
C LEU A 161 -6.20 11.85 11.13
N VAL A 162 -6.72 10.78 10.51
CA VAL A 162 -7.80 10.87 9.50
C VAL A 162 -9.08 11.40 10.12
N LYS A 163 -9.45 10.96 11.33
CA LYS A 163 -10.63 11.44 12.07
C LYS A 163 -10.53 12.94 12.34
N VAL A 164 -9.41 13.41 12.91
CA VAL A 164 -9.20 14.84 13.20
C VAL A 164 -9.13 15.67 11.91
N ARG A 165 -8.48 15.16 10.86
CA ARG A 165 -8.45 15.81 9.54
C ARG A 165 -9.85 16.02 8.98
N LYS A 166 -10.74 15.01 9.07
CA LYS A 166 -12.13 15.09 8.59
C LYS A 166 -12.93 16.17 9.31
N GLU A 167 -12.62 16.47 10.57
CA GLU A 167 -13.28 17.53 11.35
C GLU A 167 -12.71 18.92 11.06
N ILE A 168 -11.39 19.06 10.87
CA ILE A 168 -10.75 20.38 10.64
C ILE A 168 -10.93 20.85 9.19
N SER A 169 -10.86 19.95 8.20
CA SER A 169 -10.84 20.32 6.77
C SER A 169 -12.04 21.18 6.33
N PRO A 170 -13.30 20.85 6.71
CA PRO A 170 -14.46 21.67 6.32
C PRO A 170 -14.43 23.08 6.92
N ALA A 171 -13.95 23.20 8.16
CA ALA A 171 -13.85 24.50 8.82
C ALA A 171 -12.79 25.38 8.16
N VAL A 172 -11.63 24.82 7.83
CA VAL A 172 -10.57 25.53 7.10
C VAL A 172 -11.05 25.98 5.72
N ARG A 173 -11.79 25.14 4.99
CA ARG A 173 -12.39 25.53 3.71
C ARG A 173 -13.35 26.72 3.86
N LYS A 174 -14.26 26.66 4.84
CA LYS A 174 -15.19 27.75 5.13
C LYS A 174 -14.48 29.04 5.54
N ASN A 175 -13.40 28.94 6.33
CA ASN A 175 -12.62 30.10 6.75
C ASN A 175 -11.90 30.75 5.57
N LYS A 176 -11.29 29.95 4.67
CA LYS A 176 -10.66 30.46 3.44
C LYS A 176 -11.67 31.17 2.54
N GLU A 177 -12.85 30.58 2.32
CA GLU A 177 -13.91 31.21 1.52
C GLU A 177 -14.38 32.54 2.12
N ARG A 178 -14.53 32.60 3.45
CA ARG A 178 -14.89 33.83 4.17
C ARG A 178 -13.81 34.90 4.08
N ASP A 179 -12.55 34.55 4.26
CA ASP A 179 -11.43 35.50 4.17
C ASP A 179 -11.30 36.02 2.73
N HIS A 180 -11.46 35.17 1.70
CA HIS A 180 -11.51 35.61 0.30
C HIS A 180 -12.69 36.55 0.00
N ALA A 181 -13.88 36.26 0.52
CA ALA A 181 -15.06 37.13 0.37
C ALA A 181 -14.86 38.48 1.06
N SER A 182 -14.22 38.49 2.23
CA SER A 182 -13.85 39.72 2.94
C SER A 182 -12.82 40.53 2.16
N ASP A 183 -11.77 39.89 1.62
CA ASP A 183 -10.73 40.58 0.85
C ASP A 183 -11.28 41.18 -0.45
N THR A 184 -12.17 40.47 -1.15
CA THR A 184 -12.85 40.97 -2.35
C THR A 184 -13.80 42.13 -2.04
N TYR A 185 -14.58 42.02 -0.97
CA TYR A 185 -15.43 43.12 -0.52
C TYR A 185 -14.61 44.35 -0.12
N THR A 186 -13.54 44.17 0.66
CA THR A 186 -12.62 45.25 1.07
C THR A 186 -11.88 45.86 -0.11
N ALA A 187 -11.47 45.06 -1.10
CA ALA A 187 -10.86 45.54 -2.33
C ALA A 187 -11.86 46.34 -3.18
N MET A 188 -13.12 45.87 -3.30
CA MET A 188 -14.19 46.62 -3.94
C MET A 188 -14.49 47.92 -3.19
N LEU A 189 -14.57 47.91 -1.87
CA LEU A 189 -14.78 49.08 -1.04
C LEU A 189 -13.62 50.08 -1.23
N SER A 190 -12.38 49.60 -1.21
CA SER A 190 -11.18 50.42 -1.42
C SER A 190 -11.15 51.03 -2.82
N SER A 191 -11.60 50.29 -3.84
CA SER A 191 -11.72 50.81 -5.21
C SER A 191 -12.86 51.83 -5.36
N ALA A 192 -13.96 51.67 -4.61
CA ALA A 192 -15.10 52.58 -4.61
C ALA A 192 -14.85 53.84 -3.76
N LEU A 193 -14.01 53.75 -2.72
CA LEU A 193 -13.62 54.83 -1.79
C LEU A 193 -12.27 55.46 -2.11
N THR A 194 -11.78 55.34 -3.35
CA THR A 194 -10.63 56.11 -3.87
C THR A 194 -10.97 57.61 -3.99
N GLY A 195 -11.32 58.22 -2.85
CA GLY A 195 -11.86 59.56 -2.68
C GLY A 195 -12.20 59.94 -1.23
N GLY A 196 -11.90 59.15 -0.20
CA GLY A 196 -12.16 59.58 1.18
C GLY A 196 -11.44 58.77 2.26
N ASN A 197 -10.53 59.43 2.99
CA ASN A 197 -9.92 58.94 4.23
C ASN A 197 -10.97 58.56 5.27
N LEU A 198 -10.95 57.32 5.75
CA LEU A 198 -11.49 56.98 7.07
C LEU A 198 -10.51 56.03 7.78
N ALA A 199 -10.00 56.52 8.91
CA ALA A 199 -9.29 55.74 9.89
C ALA A 199 -10.22 54.63 10.42
N ALA A 200 -9.79 53.38 10.32
CA ALA A 200 -10.45 52.29 10.99
C ALA A 200 -10.00 52.29 12.46
N GLU A 201 -10.92 52.66 13.33
CA GLU A 201 -10.78 52.56 14.78
C GLU A 201 -10.69 51.08 15.20
N ASP A 202 -9.83 50.88 16.19
CA ASP A 202 -9.50 49.66 16.92
C ASP A 202 -10.73 49.16 17.70
N GLU A 203 -11.46 48.16 17.18
CA GLU A 203 -12.43 47.40 17.98
C GLU A 203 -11.74 46.19 18.62
N GLY A 204 -11.55 46.30 19.94
CA GLY A 204 -10.96 45.26 20.78
C GLY A 204 -11.73 43.92 20.83
N PRO A 205 -11.09 42.86 21.35
CA PRO A 205 -11.56 41.49 21.19
C PRO A 205 -12.76 41.23 22.11
N SER A 206 -13.95 41.14 21.52
CA SER A 206 -15.14 40.68 22.24
C SER A 206 -15.02 39.19 22.56
N LYS A 207 -14.82 38.91 23.85
CA LYS A 207 -14.86 37.59 24.49
C LYS A 207 -16.23 36.94 24.35
N LYS A 208 -16.52 36.36 23.19
CA LYS A 208 -17.33 35.13 23.12
C LYS A 208 -16.36 33.98 23.04
N ILE A 209 -16.77 32.79 23.50
CA ILE A 209 -16.07 31.54 23.16
C ILE A 209 -16.25 31.38 21.65
N SER A 210 -15.48 32.15 20.88
CA SER A 210 -15.31 31.99 19.45
C SER A 210 -14.85 30.55 19.28
N ASP A 211 -15.53 29.81 18.42
CA ASP A 211 -15.06 28.51 18.00
C ASP A 211 -13.66 28.75 17.42
N GLN A 212 -12.61 28.44 18.19
CA GLN A 212 -11.22 28.73 17.82
C GLN A 212 -10.83 28.00 16.53
N MET A 213 -11.69 27.10 16.05
CA MET A 213 -11.66 26.56 14.70
C MET A 213 -11.73 27.64 13.60
N GLU A 214 -12.39 28.79 13.84
CA GLU A 214 -12.44 29.95 12.94
C GLU A 214 -11.07 30.63 12.75
N ASN A 215 -10.16 30.44 13.71
CA ASN A 215 -8.82 31.00 13.68
C ASN A 215 -7.83 30.10 12.93
N ILE A 216 -8.28 28.93 12.44
CA ILE A 216 -7.48 28.03 11.60
C ILE A 216 -7.65 28.42 10.13
N VAL A 217 -6.56 28.85 9.51
CA VAL A 217 -6.56 29.45 8.17
C VAL A 217 -6.14 28.44 7.10
N ASP A 218 -5.26 27.50 7.44
CA ASP A 218 -4.72 26.54 6.47
C ASP A 218 -4.35 25.21 7.11
N MET A 219 -4.25 24.16 6.29
CA MET A 219 -3.72 22.86 6.64
C MET A 219 -2.64 22.48 5.63
N ARG A 220 -1.51 21.95 6.10
CA ARG A 220 -0.38 21.54 5.26
C ARG A 220 0.04 20.11 5.58
N GLU A 221 0.49 19.43 4.53
CA GLU A 221 1.04 18.07 4.57
C GLU A 221 0.11 17.03 5.26
N TYR A 222 -1.21 17.18 5.09
CA TYR A 222 -2.25 16.33 5.71
C TYR A 222 -2.61 15.08 4.88
N ASP A 223 -2.03 14.95 3.69
CA ASP A 223 -2.28 13.94 2.67
C ASP A 223 -1.03 13.14 2.30
N VAL A 224 0.10 13.41 2.94
CA VAL A 224 1.33 12.63 2.78
C VAL A 224 1.10 11.20 3.30
N PRO A 225 1.29 10.15 2.47
CA PRO A 225 1.16 8.77 2.93
C PRO A 225 2.10 8.48 4.10
N TYR A 226 1.63 7.70 5.06
CA TYR A 226 2.35 7.51 6.33
C TYR A 226 3.74 6.88 6.14
N HIS A 227 3.88 5.81 5.35
CA HIS A 227 5.19 5.20 5.09
C HIS A 227 6.14 6.13 4.33
N VAL A 228 5.63 6.98 3.43
CA VAL A 228 6.41 8.02 2.73
C VAL A 228 6.91 9.07 3.72
N ARG A 229 6.05 9.51 4.64
CA ARG A 229 6.43 10.43 5.73
C ARG A 229 7.61 9.89 6.53
N VAL A 230 7.50 8.67 7.03
CA VAL A 230 8.55 8.05 7.86
C VAL A 230 9.85 7.93 7.08
N SER A 231 9.77 7.50 5.81
CA SER A 231 10.93 7.36 4.93
C SER A 231 11.65 8.69 4.71
N ILE A 232 10.91 9.78 4.46
CA ILE A 232 11.47 11.13 4.26
C ILE A 232 12.11 11.65 5.56
N ASP A 233 11.38 11.59 6.67
CA ASP A 233 11.81 12.21 7.92
C ASP A 233 13.03 11.51 8.52
N LEU A 234 13.09 10.18 8.40
CA LEU A 234 14.18 9.35 8.94
C LEU A 234 15.24 8.99 7.90
N LYS A 235 15.03 9.37 6.63
CA LYS A 235 15.90 9.07 5.48
C LYS A 235 16.15 7.57 5.29
N ILE A 236 15.13 6.75 5.54
CA ILE A 236 15.19 5.31 5.33
C ILE A 236 14.60 4.99 3.95
N HIS A 237 15.42 4.41 3.10
CA HIS A 237 15.08 4.04 1.72
C HIS A 237 15.38 2.56 1.46
N VAL A 238 14.49 1.90 0.73
CA VAL A 238 14.70 0.53 0.23
C VAL A 238 15.97 0.45 -0.63
N ALA A 239 16.46 -0.77 -0.84
CA ALA A 239 17.64 -1.09 -1.62
C ALA A 239 18.99 -0.55 -1.05
N HIS A 240 19.04 -0.32 0.26
CA HIS A 240 20.27 0.05 0.98
C HIS A 240 20.51 -0.88 2.16
N TRP A 241 21.77 -0.99 2.58
CA TRP A 241 22.14 -1.69 3.81
C TRP A 241 21.90 -0.83 5.03
N TYR A 242 21.38 -1.47 6.08
CA TYR A 242 21.19 -0.86 7.38
C TYR A 242 21.71 -1.77 8.47
N ASN A 243 22.18 -1.14 9.53
CA ASN A 243 22.40 -1.77 10.80
C ASN A 243 21.23 -1.45 11.73
N ILE A 244 20.61 -2.49 12.27
CA ILE A 244 19.42 -2.44 13.11
C ILE A 244 19.87 -2.84 14.52
N ARG A 245 19.84 -1.88 15.44
CA ARG A 245 20.06 -2.15 16.86
C ARG A 245 18.74 -2.16 17.61
N TYR A 246 18.38 -3.32 18.11
CA TYR A 246 17.19 -3.54 18.92
C TYR A 246 17.59 -3.71 20.38
N ARG A 247 17.02 -2.91 21.30
CA ARG A 247 17.35 -2.95 22.74
C ARG A 247 16.21 -3.51 23.61
N GLY A 248 15.23 -4.17 22.97
CA GLY A 248 14.00 -4.61 23.62
C GLY A 248 12.80 -3.72 23.30
N SER A 249 11.63 -4.10 23.83
CA SER A 249 10.34 -3.47 23.49
C SER A 249 10.15 -2.06 24.03
N SER A 250 10.96 -1.64 24.99
CA SER A 250 10.82 -0.33 25.67
C SER A 250 11.35 0.85 24.86
N THR A 251 12.20 0.59 23.86
CA THR A 251 12.79 1.63 23.01
C THR A 251 12.61 1.29 21.55
N PRO A 252 12.25 2.26 20.69
CA PRO A 252 12.22 2.03 19.24
C PRO A 252 13.57 1.52 18.72
N PRO A 253 13.58 0.66 17.68
CA PRO A 253 14.81 0.19 17.06
C PRO A 253 15.59 1.37 16.44
N GLU A 254 16.91 1.33 16.57
CA GLU A 254 17.82 2.26 15.88
C GLU A 254 18.16 1.66 14.50
N ILE A 255 17.85 2.37 13.42
CA ILE A 255 18.13 1.96 12.04
C ILE A 255 19.13 2.95 11.45
N THR A 256 20.35 2.51 11.17
CA THR A 256 21.43 3.36 10.65
C THR A 256 21.94 2.81 9.32
N GLN A 257 21.95 3.64 8.29
CA GLN A 257 22.42 3.28 6.95
C GLN A 257 23.92 2.93 6.95
N ARG A 258 24.30 1.93 6.15
CA ARG A 258 25.66 1.42 5.97
C ARG A 258 26.10 1.64 4.52
N ASP A 259 26.62 2.83 4.23
CA ASP A 259 27.09 3.22 2.89
C ASP A 259 28.39 2.51 2.48
N ASP A 260 29.07 1.88 3.42
CA ASP A 260 30.27 1.07 3.19
C ASP A 260 29.97 -0.28 2.51
N LEU A 261 28.72 -0.76 2.60
CA LEU A 261 28.27 -1.98 1.95
C LEU A 261 27.59 -1.65 0.61
N VAL A 262 28.24 -2.00 -0.49
CA VAL A 262 27.78 -1.67 -1.85
C VAL A 262 27.16 -2.88 -2.56
N GLU A 263 27.71 -4.07 -2.32
CA GLU A 263 27.24 -5.32 -2.92
C GLU A 263 25.84 -5.67 -2.40
N ARG A 264 24.93 -6.05 -3.29
CA ARG A 264 23.54 -6.33 -2.96
C ARG A 264 23.38 -7.84 -2.77
N PRO A 265 22.56 -8.29 -1.82
CA PRO A 265 22.20 -9.70 -1.77
C PRO A 265 21.30 -10.03 -2.97
N ASP A 266 21.32 -11.29 -3.38
CA ASP A 266 20.44 -11.80 -4.42
C ASP A 266 19.09 -12.20 -3.81
N PRO A 267 18.00 -11.45 -4.06
CA PRO A 267 16.67 -11.88 -3.66
C PRO A 267 16.23 -13.07 -4.50
N VAL A 268 15.43 -13.96 -3.93
CA VAL A 268 14.78 -15.04 -4.70
C VAL A 268 13.73 -14.42 -5.60
N VAL A 269 13.92 -14.51 -6.92
CA VAL A 269 13.01 -13.96 -7.92
C VAL A 269 12.30 -15.09 -8.63
N LEU A 270 10.97 -15.02 -8.58
CA LEU A 270 10.10 -15.92 -9.32
C LEU A 270 9.37 -15.13 -10.41
N ALA A 271 9.33 -15.62 -11.63
CA ALA A 271 8.46 -15.10 -12.68
C ALA A 271 7.46 -16.18 -13.09
N PHE A 272 6.17 -15.88 -13.19
CA PHE A 272 5.16 -16.86 -13.64
C PHE A 272 4.20 -16.28 -14.68
N ASP A 273 3.62 -17.18 -15.45
CA ASP A 273 2.60 -16.94 -16.45
C ASP A 273 1.64 -18.14 -16.46
N ILE A 274 0.33 -17.88 -16.64
CA ILE A 274 -0.68 -18.93 -16.68
C ILE A 274 -1.27 -19.09 -18.07
N GLU A 275 -1.57 -20.34 -18.41
CA GLU A 275 -2.34 -20.67 -19.59
C GLU A 275 -3.70 -21.23 -19.16
N THR A 276 -4.77 -20.73 -19.78
CA THR A 276 -6.15 -21.06 -19.41
C THR A 276 -6.95 -21.57 -20.59
N THR A 277 -7.98 -22.37 -20.32
CA THR A 277 -8.99 -22.64 -21.34
C THR A 277 -9.72 -21.36 -21.72
N LYS A 278 -10.34 -21.36 -22.89
CA LYS A 278 -11.26 -20.31 -23.31
C LYS A 278 -12.27 -20.82 -24.32
N LEU A 279 -13.43 -20.18 -24.33
CA LEU A 279 -14.39 -20.36 -25.42
C LEU A 279 -13.88 -19.73 -26.72
N PRO A 280 -14.20 -20.30 -27.90
CA PRO A 280 -13.80 -19.74 -29.19
C PRO A 280 -14.26 -18.28 -29.36
N LEU A 281 -13.36 -17.44 -29.87
CA LEU A 281 -13.59 -16.00 -30.13
C LEU A 281 -13.99 -15.16 -28.90
N LYS A 282 -13.81 -15.69 -27.68
CA LYS A 282 -14.05 -14.98 -26.41
C LYS A 282 -12.77 -14.86 -25.59
N PHE A 283 -12.76 -13.92 -24.67
CA PHE A 283 -11.75 -13.87 -23.61
C PHE A 283 -12.00 -15.00 -22.59
N PRO A 284 -10.95 -15.50 -21.91
CA PRO A 284 -11.10 -16.41 -20.79
C PRO A 284 -11.96 -15.81 -19.67
N ASP A 285 -12.79 -16.64 -19.04
CA ASP A 285 -13.65 -16.27 -17.90
C ASP A 285 -13.36 -17.20 -16.72
N ALA A 286 -12.78 -16.66 -15.64
CA ALA A 286 -12.35 -17.45 -14.48
C ALA A 286 -13.49 -18.19 -13.76
N GLU A 287 -14.74 -17.79 -13.95
CA GLU A 287 -15.89 -18.50 -13.37
C GLU A 287 -16.19 -19.83 -14.10
N THR A 288 -15.88 -19.91 -15.39
CA THR A 288 -16.22 -21.07 -16.24
C THR A 288 -15.02 -21.82 -16.80
N ASP A 289 -13.97 -21.10 -17.16
CA ASP A 289 -12.74 -21.64 -17.71
C ASP A 289 -11.79 -22.13 -16.60
N GLN A 290 -10.86 -23.00 -16.96
CA GLN A 290 -9.92 -23.64 -16.06
C GLN A 290 -8.47 -23.26 -16.41
N ILE A 291 -7.58 -23.34 -15.43
CA ILE A 291 -6.14 -23.25 -15.65
C ILE A 291 -5.66 -24.59 -16.21
N MET A 292 -4.98 -24.53 -17.37
CA MET A 292 -4.38 -25.71 -18.01
C MET A 292 -2.91 -25.86 -17.66
N MET A 293 -2.17 -24.76 -17.53
CA MET A 293 -0.75 -24.78 -17.17
C MET A 293 -0.36 -23.55 -16.35
N ILE A 294 0.62 -23.70 -15.46
CA ILE A 294 1.33 -22.60 -14.80
C ILE A 294 2.81 -22.80 -15.09
N SER A 295 3.39 -21.91 -15.89
CA SER A 295 4.83 -21.89 -16.15
C SER A 295 5.48 -20.85 -15.25
N TYR A 296 6.63 -21.18 -14.68
CA TYR A 296 7.38 -20.24 -13.85
C TYR A 296 8.87 -20.54 -13.82
N MET A 297 9.66 -19.51 -13.55
CA MET A 297 11.10 -19.62 -13.35
C MET A 297 11.49 -19.07 -11.99
N ILE A 298 12.40 -19.75 -11.30
CA ILE A 298 12.97 -19.34 -10.02
C ILE A 298 14.49 -19.30 -10.18
N ASP A 299 15.08 -18.11 -10.10
CA ASP A 299 16.52 -17.89 -10.18
C ASP A 299 17.24 -18.65 -11.32
N GLY A 300 16.56 -18.80 -12.48
CA GLY A 300 17.07 -19.48 -13.68
C GLY A 300 16.58 -20.92 -13.89
N GLN A 301 16.02 -21.58 -12.87
CA GLN A 301 15.40 -22.90 -13.02
C GLN A 301 13.93 -22.75 -13.44
N GLY A 302 13.55 -23.35 -14.56
CA GLY A 302 12.17 -23.40 -15.04
C GLY A 302 11.37 -24.54 -14.41
N TYR A 303 10.07 -24.31 -14.27
CA TYR A 303 9.08 -25.27 -13.81
C TYR A 303 7.79 -25.10 -14.61
N LEU A 304 7.09 -26.20 -14.84
CA LEU A 304 5.78 -26.21 -15.46
C LEU A 304 4.87 -27.14 -14.67
N ILE A 305 3.74 -26.62 -14.18
CA ILE A 305 2.68 -27.45 -13.59
C ILE A 305 1.58 -27.60 -14.65
N THR A 306 1.14 -28.82 -14.91
CA THR A 306 0.11 -29.12 -15.93
C THR A 306 -1.13 -29.73 -15.29
N ASN A 307 -2.31 -29.41 -15.83
CA ASN A 307 -3.59 -30.01 -15.46
C ASN A 307 -3.93 -31.14 -16.43
N ARG A 308 -3.86 -32.39 -15.94
CA ARG A 308 -4.10 -33.60 -16.74
C ARG A 308 -5.58 -33.85 -17.10
N GLU A 309 -6.52 -33.05 -16.59
CA GLU A 309 -7.91 -33.06 -17.10
C GLU A 309 -8.02 -32.47 -18.51
N ILE A 310 -7.11 -31.57 -18.87
CA ILE A 310 -7.14 -30.80 -20.13
C ILE A 310 -6.00 -31.21 -21.05
N VAL A 311 -4.78 -31.23 -20.50
CA VAL A 311 -3.60 -31.73 -21.20
C VAL A 311 -3.82 -33.22 -21.43
N SER A 312 -3.55 -33.77 -22.61
CA SER A 312 -3.88 -35.17 -22.91
C SER A 312 -2.81 -36.19 -22.52
N GLU A 313 -1.53 -35.80 -22.50
CA GLU A 313 -0.41 -36.66 -22.09
C GLU A 313 0.53 -35.99 -21.08
N ASP A 314 1.31 -36.80 -20.35
CA ASP A 314 2.31 -36.30 -19.41
C ASP A 314 3.43 -35.59 -20.18
N ILE A 315 3.80 -34.39 -19.73
CA ILE A 315 4.91 -33.63 -20.31
C ILE A 315 6.20 -34.04 -19.59
N GLU A 316 7.23 -34.40 -20.37
CA GLU A 316 8.56 -34.74 -19.86
C GLU A 316 9.41 -33.47 -19.67
N ASP A 317 10.35 -33.53 -18.72
CA ASP A 317 11.37 -32.49 -18.52
C ASP A 317 12.05 -32.13 -19.84
N PHE A 318 12.20 -30.83 -20.09
CA PHE A 318 12.75 -30.31 -21.33
C PHE A 318 13.61 -29.08 -21.09
N GLU A 319 14.27 -28.61 -22.13
CA GLU A 319 15.08 -27.39 -22.08
C GLU A 319 14.59 -26.41 -23.16
N PHE A 320 14.31 -25.18 -22.75
CA PHE A 320 13.99 -24.06 -23.63
C PHE A 320 14.99 -22.93 -23.40
N THR A 321 16.08 -22.96 -24.16
CA THR A 321 17.17 -21.98 -24.10
C THR A 321 17.17 -21.15 -25.39
N PRO A 322 16.39 -20.04 -25.48
CA PRO A 322 16.29 -19.24 -26.70
C PRO A 322 17.60 -18.52 -27.06
N LYS A 323 18.46 -18.28 -26.07
CA LYS A 323 19.82 -17.77 -26.21
C LYS A 323 20.73 -18.36 -25.14
N PRO A 324 22.05 -18.40 -25.35
CA PRO A 324 23.00 -18.87 -24.33
C PRO A 324 22.93 -18.09 -23.01
N GLU A 325 22.50 -16.82 -23.02
CA GLU A 325 22.35 -16.03 -21.80
C GLU A 325 21.02 -16.29 -21.06
N TYR A 326 20.10 -17.04 -21.68
CA TYR A 326 18.75 -17.34 -21.19
C TYR A 326 18.57 -18.86 -21.12
N GLU A 327 19.37 -19.50 -20.28
CA GLU A 327 19.21 -20.93 -19.98
C GLU A 327 17.85 -21.18 -19.32
N GLY A 328 17.16 -22.23 -19.77
CA GLY A 328 15.83 -22.58 -19.27
C GLY A 328 15.61 -24.09 -19.22
N PRO A 329 16.27 -24.82 -18.32
CA PRO A 329 15.87 -26.18 -18.00
C PRO A 329 14.51 -26.16 -17.28
N PHE A 330 13.57 -27.00 -17.68
CA PHE A 330 12.22 -27.09 -17.09
C PHE A 330 12.00 -28.44 -16.41
N CYS A 331 11.63 -28.40 -15.13
CA CYS A 331 11.12 -29.54 -14.39
C CYS A 331 9.59 -29.53 -14.39
N ILE A 332 8.98 -30.68 -14.70
CA ILE A 332 7.53 -30.74 -14.92
C ILE A 332 6.81 -31.42 -13.76
N PHE A 333 5.69 -30.84 -13.35
CA PHE A 333 4.74 -31.42 -12.41
C PHE A 333 3.42 -31.69 -13.14
N ASN A 334 3.17 -32.96 -13.46
CA ASN A 334 1.94 -33.40 -14.08
C ASN A 334 0.88 -33.71 -12.99
N GLU A 335 0.01 -32.75 -12.70
CA GLU A 335 -0.97 -32.85 -11.62
C GLU A 335 -2.33 -33.37 -12.16
N PRO A 336 -3.03 -34.23 -11.41
CA PRO A 336 -4.19 -34.97 -11.93
C PRO A 336 -5.38 -34.09 -12.33
N ASP A 337 -5.55 -32.94 -11.67
CA ASP A 337 -6.65 -31.99 -11.89
C ASP A 337 -6.24 -30.55 -11.55
N GLU A 338 -7.14 -29.58 -11.81
CA GLU A 338 -6.90 -28.16 -11.54
C GLU A 338 -6.67 -27.87 -10.05
N ALA A 339 -7.34 -28.59 -9.14
CA ALA A 339 -7.20 -28.37 -7.70
C ALA A 339 -5.79 -28.73 -7.21
N HIS A 340 -5.27 -29.87 -7.66
CA HIS A 340 -3.90 -30.30 -7.35
C HIS A 340 -2.86 -29.40 -8.02
N LEU A 341 -3.12 -28.89 -9.22
CA LEU A 341 -2.27 -27.88 -9.87
C LEU A 341 -2.13 -26.61 -9.01
N ILE A 342 -3.25 -26.05 -8.54
CA ILE A 342 -3.24 -24.84 -7.70
C ILE A 342 -2.59 -25.12 -6.34
N GLN A 343 -2.85 -26.29 -5.76
CA GLN A 343 -2.22 -26.70 -4.52
C GLN A 343 -0.69 -26.81 -4.66
N ARG A 344 -0.20 -27.50 -5.70
CA ARG A 344 1.23 -27.61 -6.02
C ARG A 344 1.87 -26.23 -6.18
N TRP A 345 1.18 -25.32 -6.87
CA TRP A 345 1.64 -23.95 -7.04
C TRP A 345 1.82 -23.22 -5.70
N PHE A 346 0.83 -23.29 -4.81
CA PHE A 346 0.93 -22.67 -3.48
C PHE A 346 1.98 -23.34 -2.59
N GLU A 347 2.08 -24.67 -2.60
CA GLU A 347 3.12 -25.42 -1.89
C GLU A 347 4.52 -24.96 -2.33
N HIS A 348 4.77 -24.86 -3.63
CA HIS A 348 6.08 -24.51 -4.12
C HIS A 348 6.44 -23.03 -3.83
N LEU A 349 5.46 -22.13 -3.83
CA LEU A 349 5.66 -20.74 -3.34
C LEU A 349 6.03 -20.70 -1.85
N GLN A 350 5.39 -21.52 -1.01
CA GLN A 350 5.70 -21.61 0.42
C GLN A 350 7.07 -22.23 0.69
N GLU A 351 7.51 -23.19 -0.14
CA GLU A 351 8.82 -23.83 -0.05
C GLU A 351 9.95 -22.88 -0.48
N THR A 352 9.79 -22.23 -1.62
CA THR A 352 10.82 -21.37 -2.24
C THR A 352 10.87 -19.98 -1.62
N LYS A 353 9.75 -19.51 -1.04
CA LYS A 353 9.62 -18.23 -0.34
C LYS A 353 10.17 -17.09 -1.20
N PRO A 354 9.62 -16.82 -2.40
CA PRO A 354 10.14 -15.77 -3.25
C PRO A 354 10.07 -14.41 -2.55
N ASN A 355 11.08 -13.58 -2.80
CA ASN A 355 11.09 -12.19 -2.36
C ASN A 355 10.37 -11.29 -3.36
N ILE A 356 10.44 -11.65 -4.63
CA ILE A 356 9.86 -10.93 -5.75
C ILE A 356 9.12 -11.95 -6.63
N ILE A 357 7.86 -11.68 -6.93
CA ILE A 357 7.10 -12.37 -7.97
C ILE A 357 6.87 -11.42 -9.12
N VAL A 358 7.23 -11.85 -10.33
CA VAL A 358 7.15 -11.10 -11.57
C VAL A 358 6.07 -11.72 -12.46
N THR A 359 5.28 -10.87 -13.10
CA THR A 359 4.29 -11.27 -14.10
C THR A 359 4.32 -10.30 -15.28
N TYR A 360 3.58 -10.62 -16.34
CA TYR A 360 3.29 -9.66 -17.40
C TYR A 360 1.78 -9.48 -17.52
N ASN A 361 1.25 -8.34 -17.05
CA ASN A 361 -0.20 -8.08 -16.93
C ASN A 361 -0.91 -8.91 -15.83
N GLY A 362 -0.15 -9.46 -14.87
CA GLY A 362 -0.71 -10.36 -13.86
C GLY A 362 -1.71 -9.72 -12.90
N ASP A 363 -1.67 -8.41 -12.69
CA ASP A 363 -2.69 -7.71 -11.89
C ASP A 363 -4.11 -7.84 -12.48
N PHE A 364 -4.21 -7.95 -13.81
CA PHE A 364 -5.48 -7.90 -14.54
C PHE A 364 -5.90 -9.23 -15.17
N PHE A 365 -5.00 -10.22 -15.21
CA PHE A 365 -5.28 -11.54 -15.76
C PHE A 365 -4.89 -12.64 -14.78
N ASP A 366 -3.59 -12.90 -14.62
CA ASP A 366 -3.06 -14.09 -13.93
C ASP A 366 -3.53 -14.22 -12.49
N TRP A 367 -3.28 -13.21 -11.65
CA TRP A 367 -3.66 -13.25 -10.23
C TRP A 367 -5.17 -13.34 -10.00
N PRO A 368 -6.02 -12.50 -10.64
CA PRO A 368 -7.46 -12.65 -10.47
C PRO A 368 -8.01 -13.99 -10.96
N PHE A 369 -7.40 -14.58 -11.99
CA PHE A 369 -7.78 -15.90 -12.47
C PHE A 369 -7.43 -16.96 -11.42
N VAL A 370 -6.18 -16.99 -10.94
CA VAL A 370 -5.73 -17.91 -9.88
C VAL A 370 -6.56 -17.76 -8.60
N GLU A 371 -6.87 -16.54 -8.16
CA GLU A 371 -7.69 -16.28 -6.97
C GLU A 371 -9.10 -16.89 -7.10
N THR A 372 -9.75 -16.62 -8.24
CA THR A 372 -11.11 -17.13 -8.51
C THR A 372 -11.13 -18.64 -8.58
N ARG A 373 -10.19 -19.25 -9.33
CA ARG A 373 -10.10 -20.72 -9.45
C ARG A 373 -9.76 -21.40 -8.13
N ALA A 374 -8.85 -20.83 -7.34
CA ALA A 374 -8.57 -21.32 -6.00
C ALA A 374 -9.82 -21.31 -5.11
N SER A 375 -10.62 -20.24 -5.17
CA SER A 375 -11.87 -20.13 -4.42
C SER A 375 -12.93 -21.16 -4.86
N VAL A 376 -13.02 -21.49 -6.14
CA VAL A 376 -13.93 -22.55 -6.65
C VAL A 376 -13.60 -23.90 -6.02
N HIS A 377 -12.31 -24.17 -5.80
CA HIS A 377 -11.82 -25.40 -5.15
C HIS A 377 -11.73 -25.30 -3.62
N GLY A 378 -12.26 -24.23 -3.01
CA GLY A 378 -12.30 -24.05 -1.55
C GLY A 378 -10.96 -23.64 -0.92
N MET A 379 -9.99 -23.19 -1.71
CA MET A 379 -8.70 -22.67 -1.25
C MET A 379 -8.75 -21.15 -1.14
N SER A 380 -8.10 -20.59 -0.12
CA SER A 380 -8.00 -19.15 0.07
C SER A 380 -6.59 -18.66 -0.26
N MET A 381 -6.41 -18.04 -1.44
CA MET A 381 -5.11 -17.51 -1.88
C MET A 381 -4.48 -16.57 -0.84
N LEU A 382 -5.31 -15.76 -0.17
CA LEU A 382 -4.88 -14.92 0.95
C LEU A 382 -4.26 -15.75 2.08
N GLN A 383 -4.92 -16.82 2.53
CA GLN A 383 -4.45 -17.64 3.65
C GLN A 383 -3.24 -18.50 3.29
N GLU A 384 -3.18 -18.98 2.04
CA GLU A 384 -2.13 -19.87 1.57
C GLU A 384 -0.82 -19.12 1.29
N ILE A 385 -0.87 -18.01 0.55
CA ILE A 385 0.35 -17.33 0.07
C ILE A 385 0.40 -15.85 0.42
N GLY A 386 -0.63 -15.30 1.07
CA GLY A 386 -0.60 -13.92 1.55
C GLY A 386 -0.83 -12.85 0.48
N PHE A 387 -1.33 -13.23 -0.71
CA PHE A 387 -1.66 -12.30 -1.79
C PHE A 387 -3.14 -11.90 -1.74
N GLN A 388 -3.40 -10.61 -1.94
CA GLN A 388 -4.76 -10.07 -2.08
C GLN A 388 -4.77 -8.81 -2.93
N LYS A 389 -5.96 -8.50 -3.45
CA LYS A 389 -6.26 -7.26 -4.17
C LYS A 389 -6.26 -6.04 -3.23
N ASP A 390 -5.59 -4.98 -3.64
CA ASP A 390 -5.61 -3.68 -2.98
C ASP A 390 -6.79 -2.80 -3.43
N ASN A 391 -6.89 -1.57 -2.93
CA ASN A 391 -7.97 -0.64 -3.30
C ASN A 391 -7.92 -0.17 -4.78
N GLN A 392 -6.80 -0.39 -5.48
CA GLN A 392 -6.62 -0.07 -6.89
C GLN A 392 -6.88 -1.26 -7.81
N GLY A 393 -7.20 -2.42 -7.24
CA GLY A 393 -7.43 -3.64 -8.01
C GLY A 393 -6.16 -4.42 -8.32
N GLU A 394 -5.02 -4.11 -7.68
CA GLU A 394 -3.73 -4.76 -7.92
C GLU A 394 -3.43 -5.79 -6.83
N TYR A 395 -2.77 -6.90 -7.18
CA TYR A 395 -2.42 -7.95 -6.22
C TYR A 395 -1.10 -7.63 -5.53
N LYS A 396 -1.13 -7.63 -4.19
CA LYS A 396 0.01 -7.30 -3.34
C LYS A 396 0.13 -8.29 -2.19
N SER A 397 1.34 -8.45 -1.69
CA SER A 397 1.65 -9.18 -0.47
C SER A 397 2.69 -8.40 0.36
N PRO A 398 2.62 -8.37 1.71
CA PRO A 398 3.62 -7.70 2.52
C PRO A 398 5.04 -8.29 2.40
N PRO A 399 5.27 -9.61 2.55
CA PRO A 399 6.60 -10.20 2.51
C PRO A 399 7.14 -10.45 1.09
N CYS A 400 6.29 -10.42 0.06
CA CYS A 400 6.65 -10.69 -1.32
C CYS A 400 6.23 -9.55 -2.25
N ILE A 401 7.19 -8.97 -2.98
CA ILE A 401 6.94 -7.86 -3.90
C ILE A 401 6.35 -8.40 -5.20
N HIS A 402 5.20 -7.89 -5.61
CA HIS A 402 4.68 -8.14 -6.96
C HIS A 402 5.22 -7.09 -7.95
N MET A 403 5.92 -7.53 -8.99
CA MET A 403 6.41 -6.71 -10.09
C MET A 403 5.73 -7.08 -11.42
N ASP A 404 4.66 -6.37 -11.75
CA ASP A 404 4.02 -6.47 -13.08
C ASP A 404 4.86 -5.70 -14.12
N CYS A 405 5.53 -6.44 -15.00
CA CYS A 405 6.38 -5.90 -16.06
C CYS A 405 5.63 -4.97 -17.01
N LEU A 406 4.33 -5.18 -17.23
CA LEU A 406 3.54 -4.33 -18.13
C LEU A 406 3.47 -2.89 -17.62
N ARG A 407 3.54 -2.67 -16.29
CA ARG A 407 3.58 -1.33 -15.69
C ARG A 407 4.85 -0.59 -16.09
N TRP A 408 5.99 -1.26 -16.03
CA TRP A 408 7.25 -0.71 -16.51
C TRP A 408 7.23 -0.49 -18.03
N VAL A 409 6.68 -1.44 -18.80
CA VAL A 409 6.55 -1.30 -20.26
C VAL A 409 5.77 -0.03 -20.62
N LYS A 410 4.62 0.19 -19.99
CA LYS A 410 3.79 1.37 -20.25
C LYS A 410 4.43 2.69 -19.82
N ARG A 411 5.17 2.69 -18.71
CA ARG A 411 5.69 3.92 -18.10
C ARG A 411 7.08 4.32 -18.60
N ASP A 412 8.01 3.37 -18.67
CA ASP A 412 9.44 3.66 -18.75
C ASP A 412 10.14 3.01 -19.96
N SER A 413 9.50 2.09 -20.69
CA SER A 413 10.19 1.38 -21.78
C SER A 413 10.46 2.21 -23.03
N TYR A 414 9.79 3.36 -23.17
CA TYR A 414 9.74 4.19 -24.38
C TYR A 414 9.22 3.46 -25.64
N LEU A 415 8.57 2.30 -25.49
CA LEU A 415 7.94 1.60 -26.60
C LEU A 415 6.62 2.29 -26.99
N PRO A 416 6.28 2.33 -28.30
CA PRO A 416 4.97 2.80 -28.73
C PRO A 416 3.88 1.86 -28.22
N VAL A 417 2.67 2.39 -28.02
CA VAL A 417 1.53 1.65 -27.43
C VAL A 417 1.22 0.34 -28.17
N GLY A 418 1.36 0.32 -29.49
CA GLY A 418 1.16 -0.90 -30.30
C GLY A 418 2.21 -2.00 -30.07
N SER A 419 3.28 -1.72 -29.33
CA SER A 419 4.38 -2.64 -28.99
C SER A 419 4.45 -2.93 -27.50
N HIS A 420 3.36 -2.70 -26.76
CA HIS A 420 3.24 -3.02 -25.32
C HIS A 420 2.78 -4.46 -25.06
N ASN A 421 2.68 -5.32 -26.09
CA ASN A 421 2.45 -6.74 -25.88
C ASN A 421 3.77 -7.46 -25.55
N LEU A 422 3.67 -8.63 -24.90
CA LEU A 422 4.82 -9.39 -24.41
C LEU A 422 5.82 -9.69 -25.53
N LYS A 423 5.34 -10.18 -26.68
CA LYS A 423 6.18 -10.50 -27.84
C LYS A 423 7.00 -9.31 -28.33
N ALA A 424 6.34 -8.18 -28.60
CA ALA A 424 7.00 -6.98 -29.11
C ALA A 424 7.97 -6.39 -28.07
N ALA A 425 7.60 -6.42 -26.79
CA ALA A 425 8.46 -5.97 -25.70
C ALA A 425 9.71 -6.86 -25.55
N ALA A 426 9.55 -8.19 -25.55
CA ALA A 426 10.65 -9.15 -25.50
C ALA A 426 11.57 -9.00 -26.71
N LYS A 427 11.02 -8.89 -27.92
CA LYS A 427 11.81 -8.65 -29.14
C LYS A 427 12.62 -7.37 -29.06
N ALA A 428 12.02 -6.28 -28.58
CA ALA A 428 12.68 -4.99 -28.50
C ALA A 428 13.73 -4.89 -27.37
N LYS A 429 13.54 -5.61 -26.26
CA LYS A 429 14.38 -5.47 -25.06
C LYS A 429 15.35 -6.63 -24.84
N LEU A 430 14.99 -7.85 -25.22
CA LEU A 430 15.78 -9.07 -25.06
C LEU A 430 16.41 -9.55 -26.38
N GLY A 431 15.94 -9.03 -27.52
CA GLY A 431 16.56 -9.24 -28.82
C GLY A 431 16.49 -10.68 -29.34
N TYR A 432 15.45 -11.44 -28.97
CA TYR A 432 15.04 -12.68 -29.63
C TYR A 432 13.56 -12.60 -30.01
N ASP A 433 13.10 -13.45 -30.92
CA ASP A 433 11.67 -13.54 -31.28
C ASP A 433 11.06 -14.70 -30.49
N PRO A 434 10.18 -14.44 -29.51
CA PRO A 434 9.50 -15.50 -28.77
C PRO A 434 8.59 -16.33 -29.69
N VAL A 435 8.37 -17.59 -29.32
CA VAL A 435 7.37 -18.43 -29.98
C VAL A 435 6.00 -17.77 -29.84
N GLU A 436 5.26 -17.69 -30.95
CA GLU A 436 3.91 -17.15 -30.96
C GLU A 436 2.95 -18.28 -31.33
N LEU A 437 2.00 -18.53 -30.44
CA LEU A 437 0.88 -19.41 -30.69
C LEU A 437 -0.38 -18.58 -30.86
N ASP A 438 -1.28 -19.01 -31.74
CA ASP A 438 -2.61 -18.39 -31.82
C ASP A 438 -3.41 -18.79 -30.56
N PRO A 439 -3.94 -17.82 -29.78
CA PRO A 439 -4.77 -18.13 -28.62
C PRO A 439 -6.00 -19.01 -28.91
N GLU A 440 -6.49 -19.03 -30.15
CA GLU A 440 -7.60 -19.92 -30.55
C GLU A 440 -7.16 -21.37 -30.75
N GLU A 441 -5.86 -21.65 -30.91
CA GLU A 441 -5.32 -23.00 -31.07
C GLU A 441 -4.88 -23.63 -29.74
N MET A 442 -4.62 -22.83 -28.70
CA MET A 442 -4.11 -23.31 -27.40
C MET A 442 -4.94 -24.45 -26.80
N CYS A 443 -6.26 -24.31 -26.75
CA CYS A 443 -7.14 -25.35 -26.20
C CYS A 443 -7.13 -26.65 -27.03
N ARG A 444 -7.05 -26.54 -28.36
CA ARG A 444 -6.96 -27.72 -29.24
C ARG A 444 -5.61 -28.41 -29.04
N MET A 445 -4.53 -27.63 -28.98
CA MET A 445 -3.17 -28.13 -28.84
C MET A 445 -2.94 -28.79 -27.48
N ALA A 446 -3.56 -28.33 -26.41
CA ALA A 446 -3.50 -29.00 -25.11
C ALA A 446 -3.98 -30.48 -25.20
N THR A 447 -4.95 -30.77 -26.07
CA THR A 447 -5.47 -32.13 -26.27
C THR A 447 -4.77 -32.88 -27.40
N GLU A 448 -4.47 -32.24 -28.52
CA GLU A 448 -3.96 -32.91 -29.73
C GLU A 448 -2.42 -32.93 -29.80
N GLU A 449 -1.74 -31.88 -29.33
CA GLU A 449 -0.29 -31.66 -29.48
C GLU A 449 0.35 -31.02 -28.23
N PRO A 450 0.19 -31.62 -27.02
CA PRO A 450 0.60 -30.99 -25.76
C PRO A 450 2.10 -30.71 -25.65
N GLN A 451 2.96 -31.50 -26.31
CA GLN A 451 4.41 -31.25 -26.34
C GLN A 451 4.82 -30.01 -27.14
N VAL A 452 3.94 -29.51 -28.01
CA VAL A 452 4.19 -28.28 -28.78
C VAL A 452 3.72 -27.05 -28.01
N LEU A 453 2.73 -27.22 -27.11
CA LEU A 453 2.20 -26.16 -26.26
C LEU A 453 3.09 -25.81 -25.06
N LYS A 454 3.96 -26.75 -24.65
CA LYS A 454 4.77 -26.67 -23.42
C LYS A 454 5.79 -25.53 -23.36
#